data_AF-A0A7I8V6F7-F1
#
_entry.id   AF-A0A7I8V6F7-F1
#
_cell.length_a   1.000
_cell.length_b   1.000
_cell.length_c   1.000
_cell.angle_alpha   90.00
_cell.angle_beta   90.00
_cell.angle_gamma   90.00
#
_symmetry.space_group_name_H-M   'P 1'
#
loop_
_entity.id
_entity.type
_entity.pdbx_description
1 polymer ?
#
loop_
_entity_poly.entity_id
_entity_poly.type
_entity_poly.pdbx_seq_one_letter_code
_entity_poly.pdbx_strand_id
1 'polypeptide(L)'
;MFICNENEKEGRVKMIREVRENTNRCYFLFEFQHQSLCSAKSFSVGLILVLILFSLGILYILCGVLYRRCIAGAKGWDQMPNYEFWTDFGNLQADGCNLICRRKQPQSNYYRGIGDEQLEKSEDIERDDHLLPI
;
A
#
# COMPACT_ATOMS: atom_id res chain seq x y z
N MET A 1 -15.52 23.86 26.07
CA MET A 1 -14.96 22.79 25.24
C MET A 1 -14.00 23.40 24.23
N PHE A 2 -12.81 22.81 24.06
CA PHE A 2 -11.83 23.23 23.06
C PHE A 2 -11.95 22.31 21.85
N ILE A 3 -12.15 22.88 20.66
CA ILE A 3 -12.33 22.12 19.41
C ILE A 3 -11.27 22.55 18.40
N CYS A 4 -10.66 21.57 17.74
CA CYS A 4 -9.76 21.81 16.60
C CYS A 4 -10.58 22.20 15.37
N ASN A 5 -10.24 23.32 14.75
CA ASN A 5 -10.78 23.75 13.46
C ASN A 5 -9.65 24.37 12.63
N GLU A 6 -9.27 23.72 11.51
CA GLU A 6 -8.15 24.15 10.65
C GLU A 6 -8.43 25.49 9.93
N ASN A 7 -9.70 25.88 9.82
CA ASN A 7 -10.09 27.08 9.09
C ASN A 7 -10.07 28.35 9.96
N GLU A 8 -9.95 28.22 11.29
CA GLU A 8 -10.16 29.32 12.22
C GLU A 8 -8.83 29.72 12.90
N LYS A 9 -8.19 30.78 12.37
CA LYS A 9 -6.86 31.25 12.79
C LYS A 9 -6.86 32.25 13.94
N GLU A 10 -7.91 33.06 14.04
CA GLU A 10 -8.01 34.15 15.03
C GLU A 10 -8.65 33.68 16.36
N GLY A 11 -9.20 32.46 16.38
CA GLY A 11 -9.85 31.89 17.55
C GLY A 11 -11.29 32.37 17.68
N ARG A 12 -12.26 31.45 17.56
CA ARG A 12 -13.68 31.79 17.66
C ARG A 12 -14.27 31.24 18.95
N VAL A 13 -14.89 32.11 19.73
CA VAL A 13 -15.66 31.72 20.93
C VAL A 13 -17.15 31.74 20.60
N LYS A 14 -17.83 30.61 20.81
CA LYS A 14 -19.28 30.48 20.66
C LYS A 14 -19.87 30.06 22.01
N MET A 15 -20.93 30.73 22.45
CA MET A 15 -21.76 30.25 23.56
C MET A 15 -22.79 29.28 22.96
N ILE A 16 -22.66 27.99 23.26
CA ILE A 16 -23.55 26.97 22.71
C ILE A 16 -24.88 26.98 23.44
N ARG A 17 -24.83 26.98 24.78
CA ARG A 17 -26.01 26.77 25.60
C ARG A 17 -25.81 27.30 27.00
N GLU A 18 -26.86 27.96 27.50
CA GLU A 18 -27.11 28.15 28.91
C GLU A 18 -28.05 27.03 29.37
N VAL A 19 -27.65 26.27 30.39
CA VAL A 19 -28.51 25.23 30.95
C VAL A 19 -28.91 25.64 32.35
N ARG A 20 -30.23 25.66 32.58
CA ARG A 20 -30.85 25.99 33.85
C ARG A 20 -31.57 24.76 34.37
N GLU A 21 -30.98 24.13 35.40
CA GLU A 21 -31.48 22.88 35.97
C GLU A 21 -32.42 23.13 37.17
N ASN A 22 -32.19 24.20 37.94
CA ASN A 22 -33.09 24.67 38.99
C ASN A 22 -32.80 26.17 39.30
N THR A 23 -33.56 26.83 40.20
CA THR A 23 -33.40 28.27 40.50
C THR A 23 -32.01 28.69 40.98
N ASN A 24 -31.19 27.76 41.49
CA ASN A 24 -29.87 28.04 42.09
C ASN A 24 -28.67 27.44 41.35
N ARG A 25 -28.84 26.79 40.18
CA ARG A 25 -27.72 26.25 39.39
C ARG A 25 -27.88 26.61 37.91
N CYS A 26 -27.18 27.65 37.49
CA CYS A 26 -27.00 28.03 36.09
C CYS A 26 -25.56 27.74 35.66
N TYR A 27 -25.37 27.09 34.52
CA TYR A 27 -24.06 26.92 33.90
C TYR A 27 -24.09 27.30 32.42
N PHE A 28 -22.99 27.91 31.97
CA PHE A 28 -22.79 28.35 30.59
C PHE A 28 -21.78 27.44 29.91
N LEU A 29 -22.11 26.99 28.70
CA LEU A 29 -21.28 26.09 27.91
C LEU A 29 -20.69 26.85 26.72
N PHE A 30 -19.39 27.11 26.79
CA PHE A 30 -18.63 27.80 25.76
C PHE A 30 -17.82 26.82 24.92
N GLU A 31 -17.78 27.06 23.62
CA GLU A 31 -16.94 26.40 22.64
C GLU A 31 -15.86 27.36 22.16
N PHE A 32 -14.62 26.91 22.24
CA PHE A 32 -13.47 27.64 21.72
C PHE A 32 -12.87 26.85 20.56
N GLN A 33 -12.86 27.44 19.37
CA GLN A 33 -12.33 26.85 18.16
C GLN A 33 -11.04 27.55 17.76
N HIS A 34 -9.95 26.79 17.55
CA HIS A 34 -8.67 27.35 17.10
C HIS A 34 -7.82 26.30 16.36
N GLN A 35 -7.06 26.77 15.35
CA GLN A 35 -6.18 25.91 14.54
C GLN A 35 -5.04 25.25 15.34
N SER A 36 -4.53 25.89 16.40
CA SER A 36 -3.41 25.32 17.19
C SER A 36 -3.83 24.17 18.10
N LEU A 37 -5.14 23.98 18.28
CA LEU A 37 -5.68 22.83 18.99
C LEU A 37 -5.65 21.57 18.10
N CYS A 38 -5.45 21.74 16.80
CA CYS A 38 -5.24 20.63 15.89
C CYS A 38 -3.86 20.03 16.11
N SER A 39 -3.79 18.70 16.21
CA SER A 39 -2.51 18.01 16.24
C SER A 39 -1.74 18.35 14.97
N ALA A 40 -0.46 18.68 15.11
CA ALA A 40 0.39 19.00 13.98
C ALA A 40 0.31 17.84 12.98
N LYS A 41 0.00 18.13 11.71
CA LYS A 41 0.07 17.14 10.63
C LYS A 41 1.53 16.66 10.53
N SER A 42 1.86 15.58 11.21
CA SER A 42 3.14 14.91 11.10
C SER A 42 3.07 13.95 9.92
N PHE A 43 3.93 14.17 8.92
CA PHE A 43 4.13 13.17 7.90
C PHE A 43 4.76 11.93 8.54
N SER A 44 4.20 10.76 8.24
CA SER A 44 4.81 9.50 8.68
C SER A 44 6.21 9.39 8.09
N VAL A 45 7.19 9.09 8.94
CA VAL A 45 8.59 8.88 8.54
C VAL A 45 8.68 7.87 7.40
N GLY A 46 7.82 6.85 7.41
CA GLY A 46 7.76 5.84 6.35
C GLY A 46 7.42 6.44 4.98
N LEU A 47 6.48 7.39 4.90
CA LEU A 47 6.12 8.03 3.64
C LEU A 47 7.29 8.86 3.08
N ILE A 48 7.98 9.58 3.95
CA ILE A 48 9.14 10.39 3.57
C ILE A 48 10.25 9.50 3.00
N LEU A 49 10.54 8.36 3.64
CA LEU A 49 11.54 7.40 3.15
C LEU A 49 11.16 6.80 1.79
N VAL A 50 9.89 6.41 1.62
CA VAL A 50 9.40 5.88 0.34
C VAL A 50 9.55 6.90 -0.79
N LEU A 51 9.21 8.17 -0.54
CA LEU A 51 9.37 9.23 -1.54
C LEU A 51 10.83 9.46 -1.94
N ILE A 52 11.75 9.45 -0.97
CA ILE A 52 13.19 9.61 -1.23
C ILE A 52 13.69 8.44 -2.08
N LEU A 53 13.44 7.20 -1.68
CA LEU A 53 13.87 6.01 -2.43
C LEU A 53 13.30 5.98 -3.85
N PHE A 54 12.03 6.33 -4.00
CA PHE A 54 11.37 6.40 -5.30
C PHE A 54 12.01 7.46 -6.22
N SER A 55 12.29 8.65 -5.68
CA SER A 55 12.94 9.71 -6.45
C SER A 55 14.35 9.33 -6.91
N LEU A 56 15.15 8.69 -6.04
CA LEU A 56 16.47 8.20 -6.37
C LEU A 56 16.43 7.05 -7.39
N GLY A 57 15.47 6.15 -7.26
CA GLY A 57 15.26 5.06 -8.22
C GLY A 57 14.95 5.56 -9.63
N ILE A 58 14.07 6.56 -9.76
CA ILE A 58 13.77 7.19 -11.06
C ILE A 58 15.02 7.84 -11.64
N LEU A 59 15.73 8.64 -10.85
CA LEU A 59 16.96 9.29 -11.31
C LEU A 59 18.01 8.28 -11.76
N TYR A 60 18.16 7.17 -11.03
CA TYR A 60 19.06 6.09 -11.38
C TYR A 60 18.68 5.43 -12.72
N ILE A 61 17.40 5.09 -12.91
CA ILE A 61 16.93 4.48 -14.16
C ILE A 61 17.11 5.46 -15.33
N LEU A 62 16.71 6.72 -15.18
CA LEU A 62 16.84 7.73 -16.23
C LEU A 62 18.30 7.98 -16.62
N CYS A 63 19.17 8.23 -15.64
CA CYS A 63 20.59 8.46 -15.88
C CYS A 63 21.26 7.22 -16.48
N GLY A 64 20.96 6.02 -15.98
CA GLY A 64 21.53 4.78 -16.49
C GLY A 64 21.08 4.44 -17.91
N VAL A 65 19.79 4.67 -18.23
CA VAL A 65 19.26 4.49 -19.59
C VAL A 65 19.88 5.52 -20.54
N LEU A 66 19.96 6.79 -20.15
CA LEU A 66 20.61 7.83 -20.95
C LEU A 66 22.08 7.51 -21.21
N TYR A 67 22.82 7.06 -20.19
CA TYR A 67 24.21 6.66 -20.33
C TYR A 67 24.37 5.49 -21.32
N ARG A 68 23.61 4.41 -21.14
CA ARG A 68 23.68 3.22 -22.00
C ARG A 68 23.20 3.50 -23.43
N ARG A 69 22.25 4.41 -23.60
CA ARG A 69 21.71 4.78 -24.92
C ARG A 69 22.63 5.74 -25.67
N CYS A 70 23.16 6.77 -25.00
CA CYS A 70 23.95 7.82 -25.65
C CYS A 70 25.42 7.42 -25.83
N ILE A 71 26.01 6.65 -24.91
CA ILE A 71 27.44 6.32 -24.94
C ILE A 71 27.68 4.90 -25.45
N ALA A 72 26.92 3.91 -24.98
CA ALA A 72 27.14 2.51 -25.34
C ALA A 72 26.36 2.04 -26.58
N GLY A 73 25.39 2.84 -27.07
CA GLY A 73 24.59 2.51 -28.25
C GLY A 73 23.71 1.26 -28.12
N ALA A 74 23.56 0.72 -26.90
CA ALA A 74 22.77 -0.47 -26.65
C ALA A 74 21.29 -0.22 -27.00
N LYS A 75 20.60 -1.21 -27.59
CA LYS A 75 19.19 -1.16 -27.99
C LYS A 75 18.39 -2.28 -27.32
N GLY A 76 17.17 -1.97 -26.91
CA GLY A 76 16.27 -2.95 -26.29
C GLY A 76 16.43 -3.05 -24.77
N TRP A 77 16.20 -4.25 -24.23
CA TRP A 77 16.12 -4.52 -22.79
C TRP A 77 17.46 -4.35 -22.05
N ASP A 78 18.59 -4.40 -22.76
CA ASP A 78 19.93 -4.17 -22.20
C ASP A 78 20.20 -2.70 -21.82
N GLN A 79 19.31 -1.77 -22.22
CA GLN A 79 19.39 -0.35 -21.83
C GLN A 79 19.10 -0.15 -20.34
N MET A 80 18.39 -1.07 -19.68
CA MET A 80 18.01 -0.93 -18.29
C MET A 80 19.15 -1.38 -17.36
N PRO A 81 19.68 -0.49 -16.49
CA PRO A 81 20.73 -0.88 -15.55
C PRO A 81 20.17 -1.83 -14.48
N ASN A 82 20.80 -3.01 -14.31
CA ASN A 82 20.41 -4.06 -13.37
C ASN A 82 18.96 -4.53 -13.52
N TYR A 83 18.57 -4.91 -14.74
CA TYR A 83 17.21 -5.35 -15.07
C TYR A 83 16.68 -6.49 -14.18
N GLU A 84 17.52 -7.48 -13.87
CA GLU A 84 17.16 -8.63 -13.01
C GLU A 84 16.66 -8.16 -11.64
N PHE A 85 17.39 -7.24 -11.00
CA PHE A 85 17.00 -6.65 -9.72
C PHE A 85 15.62 -5.96 -9.77
N TRP A 86 15.35 -5.17 -10.81
CA TRP A 86 14.07 -4.47 -10.95
C TRP A 86 12.91 -5.42 -11.18
N THR A 87 13.16 -6.53 -11.88
CA THR A 87 12.18 -7.58 -12.13
C THR A 87 11.83 -8.29 -10.81
N ASP A 88 12.85 -8.67 -10.03
CA ASP A 88 12.67 -9.31 -8.72
C ASP A 88 11.97 -8.37 -7.72
N PHE A 89 12.33 -7.09 -7.73
CA PHE A 89 11.67 -6.09 -6.89
C PHE A 89 10.18 -5.94 -7.22
N GLY A 90 9.82 -5.93 -8.51
CA GLY A 90 8.43 -5.91 -8.95
C GLY A 90 7.65 -7.16 -8.54
N ASN A 91 8.26 -8.34 -8.69
CA ASN A 91 7.69 -9.61 -8.23
C ASN A 91 7.43 -9.60 -6.72
N LEU A 92 8.40 -9.15 -5.93
CA LEU A 92 8.27 -9.02 -4.48
C LEU A 92 7.13 -8.07 -4.08
N GLN A 93 6.96 -6.96 -4.83
CA GLN A 93 5.88 -6.01 -4.58
C GLN A 93 4.50 -6.62 -4.91
N ALA A 94 4.41 -7.40 -5.98
CA ALA A 94 3.20 -8.14 -6.34
C ALA A 94 2.84 -9.19 -5.28
N ASP A 95 3.83 -9.92 -4.76
CA ASP A 95 3.65 -10.87 -3.66
C ASP A 95 3.22 -10.17 -2.37
N GLY A 96 3.80 -9.03 -2.04
CA GLY A 96 3.37 -8.19 -0.91
C GLY A 96 1.92 -7.73 -1.05
N CYS A 97 1.50 -7.31 -2.25
CA CYS A 97 0.12 -6.96 -2.53
C CYS A 97 -0.82 -8.17 -2.40
N ASN A 98 -0.41 -9.34 -2.92
CA ASN A 98 -1.15 -10.58 -2.75
C ASN A 98 -1.30 -10.96 -1.27
N LEU A 99 -0.27 -10.79 -0.43
CA LEU A 99 -0.36 -11.08 1.00
C LEU A 99 -1.33 -10.14 1.74
N ILE A 100 -1.37 -8.86 1.38
CA ILE A 100 -2.20 -7.85 2.04
C ILE A 100 -3.66 -7.89 1.53
N CYS A 101 -3.84 -8.04 0.22
CA CYS A 101 -5.15 -7.93 -0.44
C CYS A 101 -5.88 -9.27 -0.56
N ARG A 102 -5.19 -10.41 -0.48
CA ARG A 102 -5.86 -11.72 -0.45
C ARG A 102 -6.46 -11.93 0.93
N ARG A 103 -7.77 -11.68 1.06
CA ARG A 103 -8.56 -12.28 2.14
C ARG A 103 -8.29 -13.78 2.08
N LYS A 104 -7.56 -14.33 3.06
CA LYS A 104 -7.61 -15.77 3.30
C LYS A 104 -9.06 -16.07 3.61
N GLN A 105 -9.80 -16.57 2.63
CA GLN A 105 -11.03 -17.27 2.93
C GLN A 105 -10.63 -18.36 3.92
N PRO A 106 -11.22 -18.42 5.13
CA PRO A 106 -10.87 -19.49 6.05
C PRO A 106 -11.08 -20.78 5.27
N GLN A 107 -9.98 -21.50 5.02
CA GLN A 107 -10.10 -22.87 4.52
C GLN A 107 -10.94 -23.55 5.58
N SER A 108 -12.20 -23.81 5.27
CA SER A 108 -13.00 -24.71 6.07
C SER A 108 -12.24 -26.03 6.03
N ASN A 109 -11.55 -26.35 7.13
CA ASN A 109 -10.93 -27.64 7.35
C ASN A 109 -12.06 -28.67 7.47
N TYR A 110 -12.75 -28.94 6.37
CA TYR A 110 -13.50 -30.17 6.25
C TYR A 110 -12.44 -31.25 6.05
N TYR A 111 -12.39 -32.15 7.02
CA TYR A 111 -11.52 -33.32 7.07
C TYR A 111 -11.39 -33.94 5.67
N ARG A 112 -10.21 -33.77 5.07
CA ARG A 112 -9.82 -34.52 3.87
C ARG A 112 -9.71 -35.97 4.31
N GLY A 113 -10.67 -36.78 3.90
CA GLY A 113 -10.62 -38.22 4.08
C GLY A 113 -9.33 -38.77 3.49
N ILE A 114 -8.69 -39.67 4.23
CA ILE A 114 -7.60 -40.50 3.73
C ILE A 114 -8.18 -41.34 2.58
N GLY A 115 -7.89 -41.01 1.32
CA GLY A 115 -8.43 -41.78 0.19
C GLY A 115 -8.00 -41.37 -1.22
N ASP A 116 -7.65 -40.10 -1.47
CA ASP A 116 -7.61 -39.61 -2.86
C ASP A 116 -6.22 -39.70 -3.52
N GLU A 117 -5.16 -40.00 -2.76
CA GLU A 117 -3.76 -40.06 -3.25
C GLU A 117 -3.47 -41.19 -4.25
N GLN A 118 -4.46 -42.04 -4.59
CA GLN A 118 -4.27 -43.12 -5.55
C GLN A 118 -4.88 -42.88 -6.93
N LEU A 119 -5.77 -41.88 -7.11
CA LEU A 119 -6.44 -41.68 -8.41
C LEU A 119 -5.71 -40.71 -9.34
N GLU A 120 -4.87 -39.82 -8.80
CA GLU A 120 -4.21 -38.77 -9.60
C GLU A 120 -2.90 -39.24 -10.25
N LYS A 121 -2.33 -40.40 -9.84
CA LYS A 121 -1.08 -40.92 -10.41
C LYS A 121 -1.28 -41.82 -11.64
N SER A 122 -2.52 -42.20 -11.98
CA SER A 122 -2.81 -43.12 -13.07
C SER A 122 -3.09 -42.47 -14.43
N GLU A 123 -3.25 -41.15 -14.53
CA GLU A 123 -3.61 -40.51 -15.81
C GLU A 123 -2.43 -39.91 -16.60
N ASP A 124 -1.23 -39.80 -16.01
CA ASP A 124 -0.07 -39.12 -16.65
C ASP A 124 1.00 -40.06 -17.24
N ILE A 125 0.78 -41.37 -17.28
CA ILE A 125 1.70 -42.33 -17.90
C ILE A 125 0.99 -42.97 -19.09
N GLU A 126 1.54 -42.77 -20.30
CA GLU A 126 1.20 -43.45 -21.56
C GLU A 126 0.35 -42.64 -22.57
N ARG A 127 0.93 -41.58 -23.12
CA ARG A 127 0.66 -41.19 -24.52
C ARG A 127 1.82 -40.45 -25.16
N ASP A 128 2.93 -41.16 -25.30
CA ASP A 128 3.96 -40.85 -26.29
C ASP A 128 3.95 -42.03 -27.26
N ASP A 129 3.56 -41.79 -28.53
CA ASP A 129 3.98 -42.60 -29.68
C ASP A 129 3.48 -41.96 -31.00
N HIS A 130 4.47 -41.46 -31.74
CA HIS A 130 4.53 -41.40 -33.21
C HIS A 130 3.44 -40.67 -34.01
N LEU A 131 3.70 -39.40 -34.35
CA LEU A 131 3.37 -38.88 -35.69
C LEU A 131 4.51 -38.00 -36.23
N LEU A 132 5.24 -38.54 -37.21
CA LEU A 132 6.09 -37.80 -38.15
C LEU A 132 5.23 -36.98 -39.14
N PRO A 133 5.81 -35.97 -39.81
CA PRO A 133 5.09 -35.06 -40.68
C PRO A 133 4.87 -35.64 -42.08
N ILE A 134 3.66 -35.47 -42.61
CA ILE A 134 3.35 -35.23 -44.03
C ILE A 134 2.05 -34.45 -44.15
#